data_AF-A0A8C7UG08-F1
#
_entry.id   AF-A0A8C7UG08-F1
#
_cell.length_a   1.000
_cell.length_b   1.000
_cell.length_c   1.000
_cell.angle_alpha   90.00
_cell.angle_beta   90.00
_cell.angle_gamma   90.00
#
_symmetry.space_group_name_H-M   'P 1'
#
loop_
_entity.id
_entity.type
_entity.pdbx_description
1 polymer ?
#
loop_
_entity_poly.entity_id
_entity_poly.type
_entity_poly.pdbx_seq_one_letter_code
_entity_poly.pdbx_strand_id
1 'polypeptide(L)'
;MYTMQGWTCICLIICSMQSVCHCCDWIRHHYGHLSAEYLSLLDQMGGDITEQEAPVFFPESLYRRIELFEDKVRFRNETIYQITKLFDGNMKAVTWDKKKLDDFLNILEGQFENLKSCVSPAKKPERRLKRYFKKLNRKVLRKMVSLFSDGNVFNTSDQININ
;
A
#
# COMPACT_ATOMS: atom_id res chain seq x y z
N MET A 1 52.66 20.91 12.86
CA MET A 1 51.42 21.32 12.14
C MET A 1 50.64 20.08 11.70
N TYR A 2 50.06 19.31 12.63
CA TYR A 2 49.37 18.03 12.35
C TYR A 2 47.98 17.95 13.00
N THR A 3 47.28 19.07 13.14
CA THR A 3 45.99 19.11 13.84
C THR A 3 44.79 19.25 12.90
N MET A 4 44.96 19.61 11.62
CA MET A 4 43.82 19.83 10.72
C MET A 4 43.29 18.55 10.05
N GLN A 5 44.09 17.47 10.02
CA GLN A 5 43.75 16.21 9.34
C GLN A 5 42.93 15.24 10.21
N GLY A 6 43.06 15.31 11.53
CA GLY A 6 42.26 14.48 12.45
C GLY A 6 40.80 14.92 12.50
N TRP A 7 40.54 16.22 12.43
CA TRP A 7 39.18 16.78 12.50
C TRP A 7 38.39 16.54 11.22
N THR A 8 39.04 16.54 10.06
CA THR A 8 38.38 16.13 8.80
C THR A 8 38.01 14.66 8.83
N CYS A 9 38.86 13.77 9.35
CA CYS A 9 38.50 12.37 9.56
C CYS A 9 37.34 12.19 10.55
N ILE A 10 37.34 12.92 11.66
CA ILE A 10 36.25 12.88 12.66
C ILE A 10 34.95 13.42 12.06
N CYS A 11 34.98 14.53 11.32
CA CYS A 11 33.81 15.05 10.61
C CYS A 11 33.30 14.07 9.56
N LEU A 12 34.17 13.41 8.80
CA LEU A 12 33.78 12.40 7.82
C LEU A 12 33.14 11.17 8.49
N ILE A 13 33.66 10.72 9.63
CA ILE A 13 33.08 9.61 10.42
C ILE A 13 31.73 10.02 11.01
N ILE A 14 31.62 11.20 11.61
CA ILE A 14 30.35 11.70 12.18
C ILE A 14 29.30 11.93 11.09
N CYS A 15 29.66 12.53 9.96
CA CYS A 15 28.75 12.74 8.82
C CYS A 15 28.35 11.42 8.14
N SER A 16 29.21 10.39 8.15
CA SER A 16 28.86 9.05 7.63
C SER A 16 28.06 8.21 8.63
N MET A 17 28.09 8.52 9.92
CA MET A 17 27.17 7.94 10.91
C MET A 17 25.81 8.65 10.92
N GLN A 18 25.74 9.94 10.59
CA GLN A 18 24.48 10.70 10.46
C GLN A 18 23.72 10.42 9.16
N SER A 19 24.39 9.93 8.11
CA SER A 19 23.72 9.55 6.85
C SER A 19 22.88 8.28 6.97
N VAL A 20 22.92 7.61 8.13
CA VAL A 20 22.09 6.44 8.43
C VAL A 20 20.72 6.91 8.95
N CYS A 21 19.77 7.02 8.00
CA CYS A 21 18.36 6.68 8.21
C CYS A 21 17.36 7.75 8.71
N HIS A 22 17.51 9.04 8.40
CA HIS A 22 16.40 10.00 8.62
C HIS A 22 15.16 9.76 7.73
N CYS A 23 15.31 9.07 6.59
CA CYS A 23 14.19 8.78 5.69
C CYS A 23 13.13 7.88 6.37
N CYS A 24 13.53 7.03 7.32
CA CYS A 24 12.59 6.14 8.00
C CYS A 24 12.09 6.72 9.34
N ASP A 25 12.53 7.93 9.72
CA ASP A 25 11.86 8.70 10.76
C ASP A 25 10.51 9.22 10.26
N TRP A 26 10.39 9.53 8.97
CA TRP A 26 9.14 10.02 8.39
C TRP A 26 7.97 9.09 8.69
N ILE A 27 8.13 7.77 8.51
CA ILE A 27 7.08 6.79 8.83
C ILE A 27 6.76 6.77 10.32
N ARG A 28 7.76 6.94 11.20
CA ARG A 28 7.55 6.95 12.65
C ARG A 28 6.66 8.12 13.09
N HIS A 29 6.78 9.27 12.44
CA HIS A 29 6.05 10.48 12.79
C HIS A 29 4.72 10.66 12.06
N HIS A 30 4.59 10.17 10.82
CA HIS A 30 3.42 10.44 9.98
C HIS A 30 2.45 9.26 9.87
N TYR A 31 2.89 8.03 10.19
CA TYR A 31 2.10 6.84 9.91
C TYR A 31 0.74 6.83 10.60
N GLY A 32 0.68 7.23 11.87
CA GLY A 32 -0.58 7.27 12.62
C GLY A 32 -1.60 8.22 11.99
N HIS A 33 -1.17 9.43 11.65
CA HIS A 33 -2.02 10.43 11.01
C HIS A 33 -2.51 9.97 9.64
N LEU A 34 -1.58 9.53 8.78
CA LEU A 34 -1.93 8.98 7.47
C LEU A 34 -2.90 7.82 7.60
N SER A 35 -2.74 6.98 8.64
CA SER A 35 -3.62 5.84 8.87
C SER A 35 -5.06 6.15 9.16
N ALA A 36 -5.31 7.18 9.95
CA ALA A 36 -6.65 7.67 10.14
C ALA A 36 -7.21 8.24 8.82
N GLU A 37 -6.38 8.92 8.04
CA GLU A 37 -6.80 9.59 6.81
C GLU A 37 -7.19 8.61 5.71
N TYR A 38 -6.36 7.60 5.40
CA TYR A 38 -6.73 6.61 4.39
C TYR A 38 -7.91 5.74 4.80
N LEU A 39 -8.09 5.43 6.09
CA LEU A 39 -9.28 4.72 6.57
C LEU A 39 -10.55 5.57 6.45
N SER A 40 -10.45 6.85 6.82
CA SER A 40 -11.55 7.82 6.66
C SER A 40 -11.97 7.96 5.19
N LEU A 41 -11.01 8.04 4.27
CA LEU A 41 -11.30 8.10 2.84
C LEU A 41 -11.93 6.81 2.32
N LEU A 42 -11.44 5.64 2.74
CA LEU A 42 -12.01 4.33 2.37
C LEU A 42 -13.47 4.17 2.81
N ASP A 43 -13.78 4.58 4.04
CA ASP A 43 -15.13 4.57 4.59
C ASP A 43 -16.07 5.49 3.80
N GLN A 44 -15.56 6.67 3.44
CA GLN A 44 -16.35 7.71 2.82
C GLN A 44 -16.46 7.66 1.29
N MET A 45 -15.58 6.91 0.62
CA MET A 45 -15.53 6.87 -0.85
C MET A 45 -16.55 5.91 -1.44
N GLY A 46 -16.82 4.79 -0.76
CA GLY A 46 -17.65 3.69 -1.26
C GLY A 46 -19.01 3.56 -0.57
N GLY A 47 -19.24 4.29 0.52
CA GLY A 47 -20.36 4.05 1.43
C GLY A 47 -20.15 2.77 2.24
N ASP A 48 -21.23 2.08 2.57
CA ASP A 48 -21.20 0.94 3.47
C ASP A 48 -20.27 -0.18 2.98
N ILE A 49 -19.38 -0.63 3.86
CA ILE A 49 -18.50 -1.78 3.60
C ILE A 49 -19.33 -3.06 3.72
N THR A 50 -19.31 -3.89 2.68
CA THR A 50 -20.01 -5.18 2.69
C THR A 50 -19.43 -6.15 3.72
N GLU A 51 -20.30 -6.85 4.45
CA GLU A 51 -19.92 -7.95 5.34
C GLU A 51 -19.67 -9.27 4.58
N GLN A 52 -19.94 -9.31 3.27
CA GLN A 52 -19.72 -10.50 2.47
C GLN A 52 -18.23 -10.85 2.38
N GLU A 53 -17.91 -12.12 2.65
CA GLU A 53 -16.54 -12.59 2.52
C GLU A 53 -16.06 -12.53 1.06
N ALA A 54 -14.87 -11.97 0.87
CA ALA A 54 -14.23 -11.97 -0.44
C ALA A 54 -13.80 -13.39 -0.84
N PRO A 55 -13.91 -13.80 -2.12
CA PRO A 55 -13.48 -15.11 -2.64
C PRO A 55 -11.94 -15.31 -2.66
N VAL A 56 -11.20 -14.43 -1.98
CA VAL A 56 -9.76 -14.41 -1.84
C VAL A 56 -9.43 -14.14 -0.37
N PHE A 57 -8.96 -15.16 0.34
CA PHE A 57 -8.50 -15.01 1.73
C PHE A 57 -7.36 -14.00 1.86
N PHE A 58 -7.44 -13.18 2.90
CA PHE A 58 -6.38 -12.26 3.28
C PHE A 58 -5.10 -13.03 3.67
N PRO A 59 -3.91 -12.63 3.20
CA PRO A 59 -2.71 -13.42 3.36
C PRO A 59 -2.03 -13.11 4.70
N GLU A 60 -2.73 -13.35 5.81
CA GLU A 60 -2.31 -12.96 7.16
C GLU A 60 -0.91 -13.46 7.53
N SER A 61 -0.58 -14.70 7.14
CA SER A 61 0.74 -15.27 7.38
C SER A 61 1.89 -14.51 6.71
N LEU A 62 1.64 -13.73 5.63
CA LEU A 62 2.65 -12.86 5.04
C LEU A 62 2.92 -11.63 5.91
N TYR A 63 1.85 -11.05 6.47
CA TYR A 63 1.96 -9.87 7.33
C TYR A 63 2.61 -10.20 8.68
N ARG A 64 2.32 -11.39 9.24
CA ARG A 64 2.87 -11.82 10.53
C ARG A 64 4.36 -12.22 10.50
N ARG A 65 4.87 -12.72 9.37
CA ARG A 65 6.25 -13.27 9.27
C ARG A 65 7.37 -12.21 9.20
N ILE A 66 7.02 -10.93 9.15
CA ILE A 66 7.99 -9.87 8.89
C ILE A 66 8.50 -9.32 10.21
N GLU A 67 9.71 -9.72 10.59
CA GLU A 67 10.30 -9.36 11.88
C GLU A 67 11.14 -8.09 11.79
N LEU A 68 12.03 -8.02 10.80
CA LEU A 68 12.99 -6.92 10.64
C LEU A 68 12.32 -5.62 10.17
N PHE A 69 12.71 -4.49 10.75
CA PHE A 69 12.16 -3.17 10.42
C PHE A 69 12.29 -2.82 8.94
N GLU A 70 13.46 -3.01 8.34
CA GLU A 70 13.68 -2.78 6.90
C GLU A 70 12.76 -3.65 6.03
N ASP A 71 12.52 -4.89 6.45
CA ASP A 71 11.62 -5.79 5.74
C ASP A 71 10.16 -5.35 5.88
N LYS A 72 9.76 -4.76 7.03
CA LYS A 72 8.44 -4.14 7.23
C LYS A 72 8.25 -2.92 6.33
N VAL A 73 9.25 -2.03 6.26
CA VAL A 73 9.20 -0.84 5.40
C VAL A 73 9.11 -1.24 3.94
N ARG A 74 9.96 -2.19 3.49
CA ARG A 74 9.89 -2.73 2.12
C ARG A 74 8.55 -3.38 1.82
N PHE A 75 8.07 -4.25 2.71
CA PHE A 75 6.80 -4.95 2.51
C PHE A 75 5.62 -3.96 2.45
N ARG A 76 5.63 -2.92 3.28
CA ARG A 76 4.66 -1.83 3.22
C ARG A 76 4.76 -1.07 1.90
N ASN A 77 5.96 -0.70 1.46
CA ASN A 77 6.16 0.01 0.20
C ASN A 77 5.62 -0.79 -0.99
N GLU A 78 5.91 -2.10 -1.02
CA GLU A 78 5.36 -3.01 -2.03
C GLU A 78 3.83 -3.14 -1.91
N THR A 79 3.28 -3.20 -0.69
CA THR A 79 1.83 -3.27 -0.47
C THR A 79 1.13 -2.03 -1.03
N ILE A 80 1.66 -0.83 -0.75
CA ILE A 80 1.12 0.43 -1.27
C ILE A 80 1.13 0.41 -2.80
N TYR A 81 2.27 0.05 -3.41
CA TYR A 81 2.38 -0.07 -4.87
C TYR A 81 1.32 -1.01 -5.47
N GLN A 82 1.10 -2.18 -4.85
CA GLN A 82 0.10 -3.13 -5.31
C GLN A 82 -1.34 -2.60 -5.13
N ILE A 83 -1.62 -1.85 -4.06
CA ILE A 83 -2.92 -1.18 -3.85
C ILE A 83 -3.13 -0.12 -4.93
N THR A 84 -2.19 0.79 -5.17
CA THR A 84 -2.33 1.81 -6.22
C THR A 84 -2.60 1.15 -7.58
N LYS A 85 -1.90 0.05 -7.92
CA LYS A 85 -2.14 -0.71 -9.14
C LYS A 85 -3.48 -1.45 -9.19
N LEU A 86 -4.04 -1.77 -8.04
CA LEU A 86 -5.37 -2.36 -7.94
C LEU A 86 -6.44 -1.32 -8.30
N PHE A 87 -6.25 -0.07 -7.86
CA PHE A 87 -7.16 1.04 -8.07
C PHE A 87 -7.02 1.76 -9.43
N ASP A 88 -5.86 1.62 -10.09
CA ASP A 88 -5.59 2.05 -11.48
C ASP A 88 -6.50 1.33 -12.52
N GLY A 89 -7.14 0.22 -12.14
CA GLY A 89 -7.98 -0.59 -13.01
C GLY A 89 -9.41 -0.08 -13.14
N ASN A 90 -9.75 0.59 -14.25
CA ASN A 90 -11.09 0.95 -14.73
C ASN A 90 -12.20 1.06 -13.65
N MET A 91 -12.00 1.96 -12.68
CA MET A 91 -12.98 2.30 -11.63
C MET A 91 -14.19 3.09 -12.17
N LYS A 92 -14.35 3.19 -13.49
CA LYS A 92 -15.50 3.86 -14.12
C LYS A 92 -16.84 3.17 -13.83
N ALA A 93 -16.80 1.87 -13.51
CA ALA A 93 -17.99 1.06 -13.26
C ALA A 93 -18.46 1.11 -11.79
N VAL A 94 -17.68 1.70 -10.87
CA VAL A 94 -18.06 1.81 -9.45
C VAL A 94 -18.57 3.21 -9.14
N THR A 95 -19.52 3.31 -8.21
CA THR A 95 -20.20 4.56 -7.81
C THR A 95 -19.41 5.37 -6.78
N TRP A 96 -18.10 5.14 -6.67
CA TRP A 96 -17.28 5.77 -5.65
C TRP A 96 -17.09 7.27 -5.90
N ASP A 97 -16.95 8.04 -4.82
CA ASP A 97 -16.62 9.46 -4.88
C ASP A 97 -15.22 9.62 -5.50
N LYS A 98 -15.17 10.18 -6.71
CA LYS A 98 -13.94 10.35 -7.49
C LYS A 98 -12.92 11.24 -6.78
N LYS A 99 -13.38 12.31 -6.13
CA LYS A 99 -12.48 13.23 -5.43
C LYS A 99 -11.83 12.52 -4.24
N LYS A 100 -12.61 11.77 -3.46
CA LYS A 100 -12.07 11.00 -2.33
C LYS A 100 -11.16 9.86 -2.78
N LEU A 101 -11.47 9.22 -3.90
CA LEU A 101 -10.60 8.23 -4.53
C LEU A 101 -9.26 8.86 -4.94
N ASP A 102 -9.29 10.01 -5.61
CA ASP A 102 -8.09 10.73 -6.02
C ASP A 102 -7.27 11.18 -4.80
N ASP A 103 -7.91 11.74 -3.76
CA ASP A 103 -7.28 12.12 -2.49
C ASP A 103 -6.61 10.89 -1.83
N PHE A 104 -7.27 9.73 -1.81
CA PHE A 104 -6.72 8.47 -1.29
C PHE A 104 -5.49 8.01 -2.07
N LEU A 105 -5.55 8.03 -3.40
CA LEU A 105 -4.43 7.62 -4.25
C LEU A 105 -3.24 8.57 -4.13
N ASN A 106 -3.48 9.87 -4.03
CA ASN A 106 -2.45 10.88 -3.82
C ASN A 106 -1.70 10.66 -2.49
N ILE A 107 -2.43 10.35 -1.42
CA ILE A 107 -1.81 10.06 -0.11
C ILE A 107 -0.96 8.78 -0.19
N LEU A 108 -1.47 7.73 -0.84
CA LEU A 108 -0.72 6.48 -1.03
C LEU A 108 0.54 6.70 -1.88
N GLU A 109 0.45 7.47 -2.95
CA GLU A 109 1.61 7.79 -3.81
C GLU A 109 2.65 8.62 -3.05
N GLY A 110 2.21 9.62 -2.28
CA GLY A 110 3.09 10.37 -1.39
C GLY A 110 3.78 9.47 -0.36
N GLN A 111 3.05 8.54 0.25
CA GLN A 111 3.64 7.57 1.17
C GLN A 111 4.64 6.65 0.46
N PHE A 112 4.34 6.18 -0.75
CA PHE A 112 5.21 5.32 -1.54
C PHE A 112 6.55 6.01 -1.86
N GLU A 113 6.52 7.23 -2.38
CA GLU A 113 7.75 7.96 -2.73
C GLU A 113 8.59 8.30 -1.48
N ASN A 114 7.95 8.63 -0.35
CA ASN A 114 8.67 8.84 0.91
C ASN A 114 9.36 7.57 1.44
N LEU A 115 8.74 6.40 1.27
CA LEU A 115 9.33 5.13 1.72
C LEU A 115 10.38 4.57 0.75
N LYS A 116 10.40 5.02 -0.50
CA LYS A 116 11.32 4.52 -1.53
C LYS A 116 12.79 4.72 -1.17
N SER A 117 13.13 5.83 -0.52
CA SER A 117 14.48 6.11 -0.02
C SER A 117 14.92 5.17 1.12
N CYS A 118 13.97 4.56 1.84
CA CYS A 118 14.22 3.57 2.89
C CYS A 118 14.41 2.14 2.37
N VAL A 119 14.07 1.88 1.10
CA VAL A 119 14.07 0.52 0.56
C VAL A 119 15.32 0.30 -0.28
N SER A 120 16.14 -0.68 0.12
CA SER A 120 17.29 -1.08 -0.70
C SER A 120 16.84 -1.63 -2.06
N PRO A 121 17.32 -1.08 -3.19
CA PRO A 121 16.95 -1.54 -4.53
C PRO A 121 17.47 -2.95 -4.85
N ALA A 122 18.42 -3.48 -4.06
CA ALA A 122 19.00 -4.80 -4.28
C ALA A 122 18.07 -5.97 -3.88
N LYS A 123 17.09 -5.73 -2.99
CA LYS A 123 16.17 -6.78 -2.52
C LYS A 123 14.98 -6.92 -3.47
N LYS A 124 14.70 -8.16 -3.89
CA LYS A 124 13.57 -8.46 -4.79
C LYS A 124 12.21 -8.27 -4.10
N PRO A 125 11.16 -7.88 -4.85
CA PRO A 125 9.79 -7.79 -4.35
C PRO A 125 9.25 -9.13 -3.83
N GLU A 126 8.34 -9.08 -2.84
CA GLU A 126 7.70 -10.27 -2.27
C GLU A 126 6.71 -10.89 -3.28
N ARG A 127 7.14 -11.98 -3.93
CA ARG A 127 6.39 -12.66 -5.00
C ARG A 127 5.03 -13.18 -4.52
N ARG A 128 4.88 -13.54 -3.25
CA ARG A 128 3.60 -14.01 -2.70
C ARG A 128 2.60 -12.87 -2.58
N LEU A 129 3.04 -11.68 -2.18
CA LEU A 129 2.21 -10.49 -2.09
C LEU A 129 1.68 -10.09 -3.46
N LYS A 130 2.56 -10.01 -4.47
CA LYS A 130 2.15 -9.75 -5.87
C LYS A 130 1.14 -10.78 -6.40
N ARG A 131 1.33 -12.06 -6.07
CA ARG A 131 0.37 -13.12 -6.46
C ARG A 131 -0.99 -12.95 -5.79
N TYR A 132 -1.03 -12.54 -4.52
CA TYR A 132 -2.26 -12.23 -3.81
C TYR A 132 -3.04 -11.12 -4.50
N PHE A 133 -2.43 -9.96 -4.75
CA PHE A 133 -3.10 -8.84 -5.42
C PHE A 133 -3.56 -9.17 -6.85
N LYS A 134 -2.77 -9.98 -7.58
CA LYS A 134 -3.19 -10.48 -8.90
C LYS A 134 -4.44 -11.37 -8.81
N LYS A 135 -4.54 -12.21 -7.78
CA LYS A 135 -5.73 -13.06 -7.53
C LYS A 135 -6.93 -12.21 -7.12
N LEU A 136 -6.71 -11.21 -6.26
CA LEU A 136 -7.73 -10.25 -5.82
C LEU A 136 -8.35 -9.50 -7.00
N ASN A 137 -7.53 -8.87 -7.85
CA ASN A 137 -7.99 -8.15 -9.04
C ASN A 137 -8.83 -9.05 -9.97
N ARG A 138 -8.34 -10.28 -10.23
CA ARG A 138 -9.02 -11.23 -11.13
C ARG A 138 -10.35 -11.74 -10.59
N LYS A 139 -10.43 -12.04 -9.29
CA LYS A 139 -11.60 -12.71 -8.69
C LYS A 139 -12.65 -11.73 -8.16
N VAL A 140 -12.27 -10.51 -7.83
CA VAL A 140 -13.15 -9.51 -7.22
C VAL A 140 -13.41 -8.38 -8.22
N LEU A 141 -12.41 -7.54 -8.48
CA LEU A 141 -12.62 -6.32 -9.26
C LEU A 141 -13.10 -6.60 -10.69
N ARG A 142 -12.43 -7.48 -11.43
CA ARG A 142 -12.84 -7.77 -12.83
C ARG A 142 -14.22 -8.39 -12.92
N LYS A 143 -14.62 -9.20 -11.93
CA LYS A 143 -15.97 -9.78 -11.88
C LYS A 143 -17.03 -8.72 -11.57
N MET A 144 -16.76 -7.83 -10.62
CA MET A 144 -17.67 -6.70 -10.33
C MET A 144 -17.84 -5.83 -11.58
N VAL A 145 -16.73 -5.41 -12.20
CA VAL A 145 -16.77 -4.56 -13.40
C VAL A 145 -17.52 -5.22 -14.56
N SER A 146 -17.36 -6.53 -14.78
CA SER A 146 -18.15 -7.24 -15.81
C SER A 146 -19.64 -7.26 -15.48
N LEU A 147 -20.02 -7.53 -14.22
CA LEU A 147 -21.42 -7.57 -13.80
C LEU A 147 -22.13 -6.21 -13.99
N PHE A 148 -21.43 -5.10 -13.72
CA PHE A 148 -21.96 -3.76 -13.94
C PHE A 148 -21.99 -3.35 -15.42
N SER A 149 -21.09 -3.87 -16.25
CA SER A 149 -21.04 -3.56 -17.68
C SER A 149 -22.14 -4.27 -18.48
N ASP A 150 -22.63 -5.41 -18.00
CA ASP A 150 -23.66 -6.23 -18.65
C ASP A 150 -25.11 -5.80 -18.30
N GLY A 151 -25.31 -4.68 -17.59
CA GLY A 151 -26.63 -4.10 -17.36
C GLY A 151 -27.53 -4.82 -16.35
N ASN A 152 -27.02 -5.80 -15.60
CA ASN A 152 -27.78 -6.45 -14.54
C ASN A 152 -27.87 -5.55 -13.31
N VAL A 153 -29.02 -4.91 -13.13
CA VAL A 153 -29.44 -4.28 -11.88
C VAL A 153 -29.46 -5.38 -10.80
N PHE A 154 -28.59 -5.25 -9.80
CA PHE A 154 -28.53 -6.19 -8.68
C PHE A 154 -29.84 -6.11 -7.89
N ASN A 155 -30.71 -7.11 -8.03
CA ASN A 155 -31.65 -7.46 -6.96
C ASN A 155 -30.85 -8.23 -5.91
N THR A 156 -30.89 -7.77 -4.67
CA THR A 156 -30.14 -8.25 -3.50
C THR A 156 -30.46 -9.69 -3.07
N SER A 157 -31.09 -10.51 -3.92
CA SER A 157 -31.58 -11.85 -3.59
C SER A 157 -30.86 -12.98 -4.32
N ASP A 158 -30.08 -12.72 -5.37
CA ASP A 158 -29.40 -13.78 -6.10
C ASP A 158 -28.02 -14.07 -5.49
N GLN A 159 -28.09 -14.72 -4.32
CA GLN A 159 -26.96 -15.31 -3.64
C GLN A 159 -26.21 -16.22 -4.61
N ILE A 160 -24.95 -15.85 -4.86
CA ILE A 160 -23.96 -16.66 -5.54
C ILE A 160 -23.72 -17.90 -4.69
N ASN A 161 -24.45 -18.96 -5.03
CA ASN A 161 -24.24 -20.31 -4.56
C ASN A 161 -23.07 -20.89 -5.36
N ILE A 162 -21.90 -21.07 -4.73
CA ILE A 162 -20.78 -21.79 -5.33
C ILE A 162 -20.30 -22.82 -4.32
N ASN A 163 -20.61 -24.09 -4.63
CA ASN A 163 -20.02 -25.30 -4.06
C ASN A 163 -18.49 -25.31 -4.15
#